data_AF-X1R011-F1
#
_entry.id   AF-X1R011-F1
#
_cell.length_a   1.000
_cell.length_b   1.000
_cell.length_c   1.000
_cell.angle_alpha   90.00
_cell.angle_beta   90.00
_cell.angle_gamma   90.00
#
_symmetry.space_group_name_H-M   'P 1'
#
loop_
_entity.id
_entity.type
_entity.pdbx_description
1 polymer ?
#
loop_
_entity_poly.entity_id
_entity_poly.type
_entity_poly.pdbx_seq_one_letter_code
_entity_poly.pdbx_strand_id
1 'polypeptide(L)' 'MKLKYNRNSELEIVGFGVYSPGWKDEVEDNLGKKMLDTGYFDEVKEKEIKRKKSKKKGDD' A
#
# COMPACT_ATOMS: atom_id res chain seq x y z
N MET A 1 -7.60 6.16 -1.33
CA MET A 1 -6.18 5.77 -1.42
C MET A 1 -5.97 4.40 -0.81
N LYS A 2 -5.05 3.60 -1.34
CA LYS A 2 -4.82 2.24 -0.86
C LYS A 2 -3.71 2.24 0.18
N LEU A 3 -4.00 1.73 1.37
CA LEU A 3 -3.03 1.64 2.46
C LEU A 3 -2.64 0.19 2.73
N LYS A 4 -1.40 0.02 3.17
CA LYS A 4 -0.89 -1.25 3.70
C LYS A 4 -0.40 -1.03 5.11
N TYR A 5 -0.82 -1.87 6.03
CA TYR A 5 -0.25 -1.90 7.37
C TYR A 5 1.18 -2.47 7.32
N ASN A 6 2.17 -1.68 7.77
CA ASN A 6 3.59 -1.97 7.58
C ASN A 6 4.26 -2.68 8.76
N ARG A 7 3.52 -2.99 9.83
CA ARG A 7 4.07 -3.76 10.95
C ARG A 7 3.87 -5.26 10.74
N ASN A 8 4.77 -6.02 11.35
CA ASN A 8 4.76 -7.49 11.33
C ASN A 8 3.98 -8.10 12.52
N SER A 9 3.25 -7.27 13.27
CA SER A 9 2.51 -7.66 14.46
C SER A 9 1.20 -6.92 14.52
N GLU A 10 0.18 -7.57 15.08
CA GLU A 10 -1.12 -6.95 15.30
C GLU A 10 -1.00 -5.77 16.25
N LEU A 11 -1.66 -4.67 15.91
CA LEU A 11 -1.70 -3.47 16.74
C LEU A 11 -3.10 -2.87 16.73
N GLU A 12 -3.56 -2.50 17.91
CA GLU A 12 -4.71 -1.63 18.07
C GLU A 12 -4.27 -0.17 17.92
N ILE A 13 -4.86 0.52 16.95
CA ILE A 13 -4.68 1.95 16.75
C ILE A 13 -5.93 2.63 17.29
N VAL A 14 -5.75 3.35 18.40
CA VAL A 14 -6.84 4.07 19.09
C VAL A 14 -7.54 5.01 18.10
N GLY A 15 -8.84 4.81 17.92
CA GLY A 15 -9.68 5.60 17.00
C GLY A 15 -9.78 5.06 15.56
N PHE A 16 -9.04 4.00 15.22
CA PHE A 16 -9.09 3.37 13.89
C PHE A 16 -9.47 1.88 13.94
N GLY A 17 -8.97 1.16 14.94
CA GLY A 17 -9.25 -0.27 15.15
C GLY A 17 -7.99 -1.14 15.23
N VAL A 18 -8.17 -2.45 15.18
CA VAL A 18 -7.09 -3.44 15.23
C VAL A 18 -6.68 -3.83 13.81
N TYR A 19 -5.37 -3.79 13.55
CA TYR A 19 -4.80 -4.12 12.24
C TYR A 19 -3.75 -5.21 12.36
N SER A 20 -3.90 -6.25 11.53
CA SER A 20 -3.02 -7.41 11.50
C SER A 20 -1.98 -7.27 10.37
N PRO A 21 -0.80 -7.90 10.49
CA PRO A 21 0.24 -7.87 9.47
C PRO A 21 -0.27 -8.37 8.12
N GLY A 22 0.00 -7.60 7.06
CA GLY A 22 -0.49 -7.91 5.71
C GLY A 22 -1.84 -7.29 5.35
N TRP A 23 -2.50 -6.59 6.30
CA TRP A 23 -3.71 -5.83 6.02
C TRP A 23 -3.46 -4.79 4.91
N LYS A 24 -4.36 -4.79 3.92
CA LYS A 24 -4.38 -3.85 2.81
C LYS A 24 -5.82 -3.56 2.45
N ASP A 25 -6.19 -2.29 2.49
CA ASP A 25 -7.54 -1.88 2.16
C ASP A 25 -7.55 -0.50 1.51
N GLU A 26 -8.66 -0.18 0.84
CA GLU A 26 -8.85 1.13 0.24
C GLU A 26 -9.59 2.02 1.23
N VAL A 27 -8.91 3.07 1.68
CA VAL A 27 -9.46 4.06 2.61
C VAL A 27 -9.69 5.38 1.91
N GLU A 28 -10.59 6.20 2.47
CA GLU A 28 -10.80 7.56 1.99
C GLU A 28 -9.52 8.39 2.12
N ASP A 29 -9.28 9.34 1.20
CA ASP A 29 -8.04 10.14 1.14
C ASP A 29 -7.78 10.94 2.43
N ASN A 30 -8.84 11.46 3.06
CA ASN A 30 -8.75 12.20 4.32
C ASN A 30 -8.33 11.31 5.49
N LEU A 31 -8.94 10.14 5.63
CA LEU A 31 -8.60 9.16 6.66
C LEU A 31 -7.20 8.58 6.40
N GLY A 32 -6.90 8.26 5.15
CA GLY A 32 -5.64 7.65 4.76
C GLY A 32 -4.44 8.55 5.02
N LYS A 33 -4.54 9.86 4.80
CA LYS A 33 -3.49 10.82 5.20
C LYS A 33 -3.24 10.81 6.71
N LYS A 34 -4.30 10.78 7.53
CA LYS A 34 -4.16 10.67 8.98
C LYS A 34 -3.50 9.35 9.40
N MET A 35 -3.89 8.26 8.75
CA MET A 35 -3.29 6.95 8.99
C MET A 35 -1.81 6.91 8.59
N LEU A 36 -1.42 7.50 7.46
CA LEU A 36 -0.02 7.60 7.07
C LEU A 36 0.80 8.44 8.05
N ASP A 37 0.23 9.53 8.57
CA ASP A 37 0.89 10.39 9.56
C ASP A 37 1.25 9.62 10.85
N THR A 38 0.47 8.59 11.21
CA THR A 38 0.80 7.72 12.36
C THR A 38 2.08 6.89 12.18
N GLY A 39 2.55 6.70 10.94
CA GLY A 39 3.70 5.86 10.62
C GLY A 39 3.44 4.34 10.68
N TYR A 40 2.21 3.91 10.98
CA TYR A 40 1.84 2.49 10.98
C TYR A 40 1.47 1.94 9.60
N PHE A 41 1.11 2.83 8.68
CA PHE A 41 0.64 2.49 7.35
C PHE A 41 1.55 3.07 6.27
N ASP A 42 1.60 2.38 5.12
CA ASP A 42 2.34 2.77 3.94
C ASP A 42 1.38 2.89 2.75
N GLU A 43 1.59 3.90 1.90
CA GLU A 43 0.74 4.16 0.74
C GLU A 43 1.07 3.19 -0.39
N VAL A 44 0.14 2.32 -0.73
CA VAL A 44 0.27 1.45 -1.89
C VAL A 44 -0.23 2.19 -3.12
N LYS A 45 0.66 2.95 -3.76
CA LYS A 45 0.40 3.38 -5.13
C LYS A 45 0.52 2.16 -6.04
N GLU A 46 -0.57 1.79 -6.70
CA GLU A 46 -0.51 0.91 -7.88
C GLU A 46 0.31 1.66 -8.94
N LYS A 47 1.63 1.50 -8.88
CA LYS A 47 2.51 1.90 -9.97
C LYS A 47 2.10 1.03 -11.13
N GLU A 48 1.36 1.63 -12.06
CA GLU A 48 1.08 1.09 -13.38
C GLU A 48 2.44 0.63 -13.95
N ILE A 49 2.71 -0.67 -13.87
CA ILE A 49 3.93 -1.24 -14.40
C ILE A 49 3.76 -1.12 -15.91
N LYS A 50 4.26 -0.01 -16.48
CA LYS A 50 4.51 0.11 -17.91
C LYS A 50 5.49 -1.00 -18.26
N ARG A 51 4.96 -2.18 -18.60
CA ARG A 51 5.70 -3.27 -19.23
C ARG A 51 6.31 -2.68 -20.49
N LYS A 52 7.57 -2.25 -20.41
CA LYS A 52 8.38 -1.99 -21.60
C LYS A 52 8.47 -3.32 -22.32
N LYS A 53 7.70 -3.43 -23.41
CA LYS A 53 7.74 -4.54 -24.36
C LYS A 53 9.14 -4.51 -24.98
N SER A 54 10.07 -5.31 -24.44
CA SER A 54 11.39 -5.49 -25.04
C SER A 54 11.20 -6.05 -26.45
N LYS A 55 11.55 -5.25 -27.45
CA LYS A 55 11.63 -5.65 -28.85
C LYS A 55 12.79 -6.63 -28.98
N LYS A 56 12.50 -7.93 -28.91
CA LYS A 56 13.47 -8.97 -29.28
C LYS A 56 13.65 -8.89 -30.80
N LYS A 57 14.71 -8.21 -31.22
CA LYS A 57 15.28 -8.34 -32.56
C LYS A 57 16.05 -9.67 -32.54
N GLY A 58 15.52 -10.66 -33.23
CA GLY A 58 16.19 -11.91 -33.54
C GLY A 58 16.03 -12.11 -35.03
N ASP A 59 17.04 -11.66 -35.77
CA ASP A 59 17.29 -11.96 -37.17
C ASP A 59 18.41 -13.00 -37.12
N ASP A 60 18.08 -14.24 -37.49
CA ASP A 60 18.99 -15.27 -38.01
C ASP A 60 18.15 -16.23 -38.87
#